data_AF-A0A924HCN2-F1
#
_entry.id   AF-A0A924HCN2-F1
#
_cell.length_a   1.000
_cell.length_b   1.000
_cell.length_c   1.000
_cell.angle_alpha   90.00
_cell.angle_beta   90.00
_cell.angle_gamma   90.00
#
_symmetry.space_group_name_H-M   'P 1'
#
loop_
_entity.id
_entity.type
_entity.pdbx_description
1 polymer ?
#
loop_
_entity_poly.entity_id
_entity_poly.type
_entity_poly.pdbx_seq_one_letter_code
_entity_poly.pdbx_strand_id
1 'polypeptide(L)'
;MNITAQEAANTSIPTYGSKPKKPGLYLGLFHGRHAPGEQMNDWGFDGPTIGPLKWCHTTYAFDIKIEFEDTADAVHYFGIEQSHFELDVNGDLLVFGGMYYGDWTVYYVGPDDCERPVDTFRPTTRINDRLAHRKFLI
;
A
#
# COMPACT_ATOMS: atom_id res chain seq x y z
N MET A 1 14.03 -15.53 18.84
CA MET A 1 13.69 -14.12 18.52
C MET A 1 12.28 -14.14 17.98
N ASN A 2 11.35 -13.40 18.60
CA ASN A 2 9.91 -13.47 18.35
C ASN A 2 9.56 -12.90 16.96
N ILE A 3 9.18 -13.76 16.04
CA ILE A 3 8.68 -13.40 14.69
C ILE A 3 7.24 -12.84 14.77
N THR A 4 6.54 -13.06 15.88
CA THR A 4 5.10 -12.80 16.03
C THR A 4 4.69 -11.33 16.21
N ALA A 5 5.60 -10.42 16.57
CA ALA A 5 5.26 -9.00 16.76
C ALA A 5 5.30 -8.19 15.45
N GLN A 6 6.16 -8.59 14.50
CA GLN A 6 6.34 -7.89 13.23
C GLN A 6 5.22 -8.20 12.25
N GLU A 7 4.73 -9.45 12.22
CA GLU A 7 3.55 -9.86 11.42
C GLU A 7 2.28 -9.11 11.86
N ALA A 8 2.09 -8.86 13.15
CA ALA A 8 0.92 -8.16 13.67
C ALA A 8 0.90 -6.66 13.33
N ALA A 9 2.07 -6.02 13.16
CA ALA A 9 2.14 -4.62 12.74
C ALA A 9 1.70 -4.45 11.26
N ASN A 10 2.02 -5.42 10.41
CA ASN A 10 1.64 -5.42 8.99
C ASN A 10 0.14 -5.64 8.75
N THR A 11 -0.61 -6.21 9.70
CA THR A 11 -2.08 -6.39 9.55
C THR A 11 -2.90 -5.09 9.63
N SER A 12 -2.31 -3.96 10.04
CA SER A 12 -3.02 -2.69 10.12
C SER A 12 -2.84 -1.79 8.89
N ILE A 13 -1.83 -2.06 8.08
CA ILE A 13 -1.47 -1.23 6.93
C ILE A 13 -2.37 -1.61 5.75
N PRO A 14 -2.98 -0.63 5.06
CA PRO A 14 -3.78 -0.90 3.87
C PRO A 14 -3.00 -1.72 2.85
N THR A 15 -3.57 -2.83 2.40
CA THR A 15 -3.00 -3.66 1.33
C THR A 15 -3.30 -3.06 -0.03
N TYR A 16 -2.38 -3.15 -0.98
CA TYR A 16 -2.64 -2.80 -2.37
C TYR A 16 -3.87 -3.56 -2.91
N GLY A 17 -4.67 -2.91 -3.76
CA GLY A 17 -5.95 -3.44 -4.24
C GLY A 17 -7.14 -3.17 -3.30
N SER A 18 -6.90 -2.80 -2.04
CA SER A 18 -7.97 -2.26 -1.18
C SER A 18 -8.27 -0.80 -1.51
N LYS A 19 -9.50 -0.36 -1.23
CA LYS A 19 -9.85 1.06 -1.38
C LYS A 19 -9.23 1.83 -0.22
N PRO A 20 -8.51 2.94 -0.46
CA PRO A 20 -7.99 3.75 0.63
C PRO A 20 -9.07 4.67 1.21
N LYS A 21 -8.82 5.20 2.40
CA LYS A 21 -9.75 6.10 3.11
C LYS A 21 -9.77 7.53 2.58
N LYS A 22 -8.65 7.98 2.00
CA LYS A 22 -8.46 9.34 1.50
C LYS A 22 -8.18 9.31 -0.02
N PRO A 23 -8.64 10.29 -0.81
CA PRO A 23 -8.18 10.42 -2.18
C PRO A 23 -6.73 10.90 -2.22
N GLY A 24 -6.03 10.66 -3.33
CA GLY A 24 -4.65 11.13 -3.52
C GLY A 24 -3.77 10.20 -4.33
N LEU A 25 -2.48 10.51 -4.38
CA LEU A 25 -1.46 9.66 -4.98
C LEU A 25 -1.04 8.58 -3.99
N TYR A 26 -0.82 7.35 -4.46
CA TYR A 26 -0.41 6.22 -3.64
C TYR A 26 0.71 5.43 -4.31
N LEU A 27 1.57 4.83 -3.50
CA LEU A 27 2.56 3.84 -3.91
C LEU A 27 2.07 2.45 -3.49
N GLY A 28 1.74 1.59 -4.46
CA GLY A 28 1.37 0.20 -4.22
C GLY A 28 2.57 -0.73 -4.42
N LEU A 29 2.74 -1.70 -3.52
CA LEU A 29 3.81 -2.70 -3.57
C LEU A 29 3.25 -4.10 -3.86
N PHE A 30 3.91 -4.89 -4.71
CA PHE A 30 3.48 -6.24 -5.07
C PHE A 30 4.68 -7.18 -5.29
N HIS A 31 4.37 -8.47 -5.51
CA HIS A 31 5.36 -9.55 -5.58
C HIS A 31 6.15 -9.68 -4.28
N GLY A 32 5.42 -9.66 -3.17
CA GLY A 32 5.96 -9.77 -1.83
C GLY A 32 6.57 -11.13 -1.55
N ARG A 33 7.73 -11.13 -0.88
CA ARG A 33 8.45 -12.30 -0.37
C ARG A 33 9.12 -11.98 0.98
N HIS A 34 9.39 -13.01 1.77
CA HIS A 34 9.98 -12.90 3.12
C HIS A 34 11.50 -12.86 3.10
N ALA A 35 12.13 -13.35 2.03
CA ALA A 35 13.56 -13.29 1.82
C ALA A 35 13.89 -12.92 0.37
N PRO A 36 14.98 -12.18 0.11
CA PRO A 36 15.28 -11.67 -1.23
C PRO A 36 15.53 -12.79 -2.25
N GLY A 37 16.09 -13.92 -1.80
CA GLY A 37 16.34 -15.10 -2.63
C GLY A 37 15.21 -16.15 -2.62
N GLU A 38 14.05 -15.84 -2.03
CA GLU A 38 12.93 -16.77 -1.97
C GLU A 38 12.42 -17.10 -3.38
N GLN A 39 12.37 -18.39 -3.71
CA GLN A 39 11.70 -18.87 -4.92
C GLN A 39 10.19 -18.77 -4.70
N MET A 40 9.55 -17.87 -5.45
CA MET A 40 8.14 -17.61 -5.30
C MET A 40 7.33 -18.69 -6.02
N ASN A 41 6.31 -19.21 -5.35
CA ASN A 41 5.27 -19.97 -6.02
C ASN A 41 4.29 -18.97 -6.64
N ASP A 42 4.16 -19.01 -7.97
CA ASP A 42 3.28 -18.12 -8.74
C ASP A 42 3.67 -16.63 -8.64
N TRP A 43 2.92 -15.80 -7.91
CA TRP A 43 3.03 -14.32 -7.95
C TRP A 43 3.49 -13.65 -6.64
N GLY A 44 3.49 -14.38 -5.52
CA GLY A 44 3.78 -13.81 -4.18
C GLY A 44 2.58 -13.21 -3.47
N PHE A 45 2.85 -12.46 -2.38
CA PHE A 45 1.81 -11.76 -1.63
C PHE A 45 1.68 -10.27 -2.02
N ASP A 46 0.48 -9.73 -1.87
CA ASP A 46 0.22 -8.30 -2.05
C ASP A 46 0.83 -7.48 -0.90
N GLY A 47 1.54 -6.41 -1.25
CA GLY A 47 2.15 -5.51 -0.30
C GLY A 47 1.23 -4.35 0.11
N PRO A 48 1.75 -3.39 0.87
CA PRO A 48 0.97 -2.23 1.28
C PRO A 48 0.68 -1.26 0.14
N THR A 49 -0.35 -0.44 0.32
CA THR A 49 -0.54 0.84 -0.37
C THR A 49 -0.16 1.98 0.58
N ILE A 50 0.85 2.76 0.19
CA ILE A 50 1.45 3.82 1.00
C ILE A 50 1.02 5.19 0.46
N GLY A 51 0.39 6.00 1.30
CA GLY A 51 -0.07 7.35 0.97
C GLY A 51 -1.19 7.85 1.89
N PRO A 52 -1.83 8.99 1.57
CA PRO A 52 -1.63 9.82 0.37
C PRO A 52 -0.25 10.49 0.26
N LEU A 53 0.28 10.54 -0.96
CA LEU A 53 1.55 11.15 -1.30
C LEU A 53 1.34 12.43 -2.10
N LYS A 54 2.21 13.41 -1.86
CA LYS A 54 2.36 14.60 -2.68
C LYS A 54 3.16 14.30 -3.94
N TRP A 55 4.17 13.44 -3.82
CA TRP A 55 4.93 12.93 -4.95
C TRP A 55 5.63 11.60 -4.60
N CYS A 56 5.96 10.84 -5.65
CA CYS A 56 6.86 9.70 -5.61
C CYS A 56 7.88 9.88 -6.74
N HIS A 57 9.16 9.75 -6.40
CA HIS A 57 10.27 9.87 -7.34
C HIS A 57 11.06 8.57 -7.34
N THR A 58 11.33 8.05 -8.54
CA THR A 58 12.13 6.84 -8.72
C THR A 58 13.26 7.16 -9.69
N THR A 59 14.50 7.04 -9.22
CA THR A 59 15.69 7.17 -10.06
C THR A 59 16.25 5.79 -10.35
N TYR A 60 16.32 5.43 -11.64
CA TYR A 60 16.93 4.18 -12.12
C TYR A 60 16.43 2.89 -11.43
N ALA A 61 15.21 2.92 -10.90
CA ALA A 61 14.61 1.81 -10.15
C ALA A 61 15.38 1.35 -8.89
N PHE A 62 16.26 2.19 -8.33
CA PHE A 62 17.01 1.87 -7.11
C PHE A 62 16.95 2.96 -6.03
N ASP A 63 16.60 4.18 -6.39
CA ASP A 63 16.46 5.29 -5.44
C ASP A 63 15.00 5.76 -5.47
N ILE A 64 14.24 5.37 -4.45
CA ILE A 64 12.80 5.63 -4.36
C ILE A 64 12.56 6.57 -3.20
N LYS A 65 11.96 7.72 -3.52
CA LYS A 65 11.68 8.79 -2.57
C LYS A 65 10.22 9.15 -2.61
N ILE A 66 9.65 9.40 -1.44
CA ILE A 66 8.25 9.81 -1.31
C ILE A 66 8.13 11.02 -0.39
N GLU A 67 7.08 11.81 -0.60
CA GLU A 67 6.61 12.81 0.36
C GLU A 67 5.11 12.62 0.59
N PHE A 68 4.69 12.52 1.85
CA PHE A 68 3.29 12.48 2.24
C PHE A 68 2.64 13.86 2.11
N GLU A 69 1.33 13.88 1.79
CA GLU A 69 0.53 15.10 1.85
C GLU A 69 0.39 15.62 3.30
N ASP A 70 0.29 14.70 4.26
CA ASP A 70 0.15 14.97 5.69
C ASP A 70 1.13 14.09 6.48
N THR A 71 1.94 14.70 7.35
CA THR A 71 2.93 13.99 8.17
C THR A 71 2.29 13.00 9.14
N ALA A 72 1.05 13.24 9.56
CA ALA A 72 0.31 12.35 10.44
C ALA A 72 0.03 10.98 9.78
N ASP A 73 -0.14 10.94 8.45
CA ASP A 73 -0.37 9.69 7.72
C ASP A 73 0.90 8.81 7.71
N ALA A 74 2.09 9.42 7.70
CA ALA A 74 3.36 8.70 7.71
C ALA A 74 3.57 7.83 8.96
N VAL A 75 3.04 8.26 10.10
CA VAL A 75 3.13 7.52 11.38
C VAL A 75 2.56 6.10 11.23
N HIS A 76 1.52 5.93 10.41
CA HIS A 76 0.88 4.64 10.21
C HIS A 76 1.79 3.62 9.49
N TYR A 77 2.72 4.10 8.65
CA TYR A 77 3.58 3.27 7.82
C TYR A 77 5.00 3.15 8.40
N PHE A 78 5.53 4.23 8.96
CA PHE A 78 6.93 4.35 9.39
C PHE A 78 7.09 4.54 10.90
N GLY A 79 5.98 4.69 11.65
CA GLY A 79 6.00 4.92 13.10
C GLY A 79 6.54 6.29 13.52
N ILE A 80 6.83 7.18 12.56
CA ILE A 80 7.37 8.52 12.80
C ILE A 80 6.61 9.56 12.00
N GLU A 81 6.44 10.75 12.58
CA GLU A 81 5.79 11.88 11.94
C GLU A 81 6.82 12.68 11.13
N GLN A 82 6.99 12.30 9.88
CA GLN A 82 7.89 12.94 8.93
C GLN A 82 7.19 13.01 7.57
N SER A 83 7.47 14.04 6.76
CA SER A 83 6.85 14.15 5.44
C SER A 83 7.57 13.31 4.40
N HIS A 84 8.90 13.21 4.47
CA HIS A 84 9.74 12.67 3.42
C HIS A 84 10.49 11.41 3.84
N PHE A 85 10.53 10.41 2.96
CA PHE A 85 11.23 9.14 3.18
C PHE A 85 11.98 8.71 1.91
N GLU A 86 13.16 8.14 2.12
CA GLU A 86 13.87 7.33 1.13
C GLU A 86 13.60 5.86 1.46
N LEU A 87 13.22 5.07 0.47
CA LEU A 87 12.91 3.65 0.62
C LEU A 87 14.10 2.82 0.16
N ASP A 88 14.47 1.84 0.98
CA ASP A 88 15.59 0.96 0.66
C ASP A 88 15.24 0.03 -0.50
N VAL A 89 16.21 -0.20 -1.38
CA VAL A 89 16.14 -1.19 -2.45
C VAL A 89 17.30 -2.18 -2.29
N ASN A 90 16.98 -3.47 -2.21
CA ASN A 90 17.95 -4.56 -2.15
C ASN A 90 18.00 -5.27 -3.51
N GLY A 91 19.01 -4.95 -4.32
CA GLY A 91 19.08 -5.44 -5.70
C GLY A 91 17.98 -4.79 -6.55
N ASP A 92 17.02 -5.58 -6.99
CA ASP A 92 15.81 -5.16 -7.71
C ASP A 92 14.57 -5.11 -6.81
N LEU A 93 14.74 -5.28 -5.50
CA LEU A 93 13.62 -5.45 -4.55
C LEU A 93 13.44 -4.25 -3.64
N LEU A 94 12.27 -3.62 -3.68
CA LEU A 94 11.91 -2.58 -2.71
C LEU A 94 11.68 -3.22 -1.34
N VAL A 95 12.32 -2.68 -0.30
CA VAL A 95 12.23 -3.18 1.07
C VAL A 95 11.27 -2.33 1.88
N PHE A 96 10.26 -2.97 2.49
CA PHE A 96 9.34 -2.28 3.39
C PHE A 96 8.80 -3.23 4.47
N GLY A 97 8.79 -2.77 5.73
CA GLY A 97 8.28 -3.56 6.86
C GLY A 97 9.04 -4.88 7.09
N GLY A 98 10.31 -4.97 6.65
CA GLY A 98 11.10 -6.20 6.70
C GLY A 98 10.79 -7.22 5.60
N MET A 99 9.93 -6.86 4.64
CA MET A 99 9.57 -7.67 3.48
C MET A 99 10.18 -7.09 2.19
N TYR A 100 10.19 -7.90 1.13
CA TYR A 100 10.79 -7.56 -0.16
C TYR A 100 9.75 -7.62 -1.28
N TYR A 101 9.71 -6.60 -2.13
CA TYR A 101 8.71 -6.45 -3.19
C TYR A 101 9.39 -6.28 -4.53
N GLY A 102 8.99 -7.07 -5.53
CA GLY A 102 9.60 -7.02 -6.87
C GLY A 102 9.14 -5.85 -7.71
N ASP A 103 7.93 -5.38 -7.46
CA ASP A 103 7.26 -4.43 -8.30
C ASP A 103 6.58 -3.37 -7.44
N TRP A 104 6.51 -2.15 -7.97
CA TRP A 104 5.77 -1.06 -7.38
C TRP A 104 5.08 -0.24 -8.46
N THR A 105 3.95 0.37 -8.12
CA THR A 105 3.26 1.33 -8.99
C THR A 105 2.89 2.57 -8.22
N VAL A 106 2.96 3.69 -8.91
CA VAL A 106 2.37 4.94 -8.44
C VAL A 106 1.04 5.11 -9.14
N TYR A 107 -0.03 5.38 -8.37
CA TYR A 107 -1.38 5.51 -8.91
C TYR A 107 -2.17 6.57 -8.15
N TYR A 108 -3.20 7.11 -8.80
CA TYR A 108 -4.08 8.11 -8.20
C TYR A 108 -5.45 7.49 -7.86
N VAL A 109 -5.96 7.80 -6.67
CA VAL A 109 -7.30 7.41 -6.23
C VAL A 109 -8.17 8.64 -6.11
N GLY A 110 -9.25 8.68 -6.91
CA GLY A 110 -10.25 9.74 -6.84
C GLY A 110 -11.18 9.59 -5.63
N PRO A 111 -11.86 10.67 -5.20
CA PRO A 111 -12.78 10.63 -4.06
C PRO A 111 -13.87 9.56 -4.15
N ASP A 112 -14.30 9.23 -5.37
CA ASP A 112 -15.31 8.23 -5.67
C ASP A 112 -14.85 6.78 -5.47
N ASP A 113 -13.55 6.55 -5.48
CA ASP A 113 -12.91 5.24 -5.41
C ASP A 113 -12.40 4.92 -4.00
N CYS A 114 -12.51 5.87 -3.07
CA CYS A 114 -12.20 5.68 -1.66
C CYS A 114 -13.22 4.77 -0.94
N GLU A 115 -12.83 4.28 0.24
CA GLU A 115 -13.76 3.61 1.15
C GLU A 115 -14.93 4.53 1.47
N ARG A 116 -16.14 3.97 1.44
CA ARG A 116 -17.31 4.70 1.89
C ARG A 116 -17.24 4.83 3.41
N PRO A 117 -17.63 5.99 3.98
CA PRO A 117 -17.81 6.12 5.41
C PRO A 117 -18.72 5.01 5.93
N VAL A 118 -18.41 4.49 7.12
CA VAL A 118 -19.26 3.53 7.81
C VAL A 118 -20.65 4.17 7.97
N ASP A 119 -21.68 3.50 7.47
CA ASP A 119 -23.07 3.95 7.63
C ASP A 119 -23.42 3.84 9.13
N THR A 120 -23.43 4.99 9.81
CA THR A 120 -23.72 5.07 11.26
C THR A 120 -25.21 5.09 11.56
N PHE A 121 -26.08 5.24 10.55
CA PHE A 121 -27.52 5.39 10.72
C PHE A 121 -28.29 4.10 10.42
N ARG A 122 -27.66 3.12 9.76
CA ARG A 122 -28.27 1.83 9.44
C ARG A 122 -27.46 0.67 10.02
N PRO A 123 -28.10 -0.40 10.52
CA PRO A 123 -27.39 -1.59 10.98
C PRO A 123 -26.70 -2.37 9.84
N THR A 124 -26.98 -2.04 8.58
CA THR A 124 -26.44 -2.72 7.40
C THR A 124 -25.45 -1.83 6.68
N THR A 125 -24.18 -2.25 6.63
CA THR A 125 -23.14 -1.57 5.87
C THR A 125 -23.33 -1.88 4.38
N ARG A 126 -23.36 -0.85 3.53
CA ARG A 126 -23.32 -1.06 2.08
C ARG A 126 -21.96 -1.64 1.70
N ILE A 127 -21.96 -2.75 0.95
CA ILE A 127 -20.73 -3.28 0.37
C ILE A 127 -20.05 -2.23 -0.51
N ASN A 128 -18.71 -2.21 -0.49
CA ASN A 128 -17.90 -1.26 -1.28
C ASN A 128 -17.92 -1.57 -2.80
N ASP A 129 -18.64 -2.61 -3.22
CA ASP A 129 -18.85 -2.99 -4.61
C ASP A 129 -19.80 -2.03 -5.33
N ARG A 130 -19.34 -1.46 -6.45
CA ARG A 130 -20.20 -0.78 -7.41
C ARG A 130 -20.74 -1.83 -8.40
N LEU A 131 -21.95 -2.36 -8.14
CA LEU A 131 -22.61 -3.35 -9.01
C LEU A 131 -22.84 -2.86 -10.45
N ALA A 132 -22.81 -1.54 -10.70
CA ALA A 132 -23.10 -0.95 -12.00
C ALA A 132 -21.99 -1.12 -13.07
N HIS A 133 -20.78 -1.56 -12.70
CA HIS A 133 -19.64 -1.66 -13.63
C HIS A 133 -19.17 -3.09 -13.94
N ARG A 134 -20.01 -4.12 -13.70
CA ARG A 134 -19.80 -5.42 -14.33
C ARG A 134 -20.15 -5.30 -15.81
N LYS A 135 -19.16 -4.98 -16.65
CA LYS A 135 -19.22 -5.39 -18.06
C LYS A 135 -19.23 -6.91 -18.03
N PHE A 136 -20.41 -7.52 -18.14
CA PHE A 136 -20.52 -8.91 -18.52
C PHE A 136 -19.86 -9.02 -19.90
N LEU A 137 -18.63 -9.53 -19.93
CA LEU A 137 -18.06 -10.09 -21.14
C LEU A 137 -18.82 -11.39 -21.39
N ILE A 138 -19.68 -11.36 -22.40
CA ILE A 138 -20.22 -12.53 -23.09
C ILE A 138 -19.11 -13.05 -24.01
#